data_AF-A0A671KDG8-F1
#
_entry.id   AF-A0A671KDG8-F1
#
_cell.length_a   1.000
_cell.length_b   1.000
_cell.length_c   1.000
_cell.angle_alpha   90.00
_cell.angle_beta   90.00
_cell.angle_gamma   90.00
#
_symmetry.space_group_name_H-M   'P 1'
#
loop_
_entity.id
_entity.type
_entity.pdbx_description
1 polymer ?
#
loop_
_entity_poly.entity_id
_entity_poly.type
_entity_poly.pdbx_seq_one_letter_code
_entity_poly.pdbx_strand_id
1 'polypeptide(L)'
;MSSFGRPNKVDSLSQRNTQRHTWRARVSVGRRIQRFPWQMREDKVKRVLQEALKVWSDVTPLTFTEVINQEADIVIDFARYWHGDNLPFDGPGGILAHAFFPRTHREGDIHFDYDESWTVGNELGTDLLQVAAHEFGHVLGLQHSLEPGALMSPFYSFSYPLQLSEDDKKGIQYLYGLQAPVQIPTETNEIITSAPDACHTDFDAVSVIRGELFFFKASYAWRIREGRLQAGYPALASRHWRGIPENIGATYEDKKGNIWFFEGSNYWVFDAELKIKGPDPLQTIGLPVTHIQAALRLKEHHGHHTYFFKSGKYWRLDSQENRVDTAFPRSIQQDWWGIPDEIDAAFQDANGFAVFISRRQYWRFDPVQRKVLEGYPRYVGADFFGCSMP
;
A
#
# COMPACT_ATOMS: atom_id res chain seq x y z
N MET A 1 25.63 -5.86 14.22
CA MET A 1 24.18 -5.85 14.44
C MET A 1 23.71 -4.41 14.23
N SER A 2 22.51 -4.23 13.68
CA SER A 2 21.83 -2.95 13.57
C SER A 2 20.42 -3.10 14.11
N SER A 3 19.85 -2.01 14.63
CA SER A 3 18.53 -1.99 15.25
C SER A 3 17.72 -0.84 14.65
N PHE A 4 16.53 -1.17 14.16
CA PHE A 4 15.58 -0.19 13.71
C PHE A 4 15.19 0.74 14.86
N GLY A 5 15.30 2.06 14.65
CA GLY A 5 15.10 3.08 15.67
C GLY A 5 16.38 3.66 16.27
N ARG A 6 17.59 3.18 15.90
CA ARG A 6 18.88 3.71 16.41
C ARG A 6 19.93 3.96 15.31
N PRO A 7 20.42 5.19 15.11
CA PRO A 7 21.39 5.51 14.05
C PRO A 7 22.81 4.94 14.27
N ASN A 8 23.54 4.67 13.18
CA ASN A 8 24.97 4.35 13.18
C ASN A 8 25.83 5.61 12.89
N LYS A 9 27.06 5.71 13.42
CA LYS A 9 27.92 6.91 13.39
C LYS A 9 28.81 7.09 12.13
N VAL A 10 28.32 6.94 10.89
CA VAL A 10 29.21 7.04 9.69
C VAL A 10 28.57 7.79 8.50
N ASP A 11 29.35 8.68 7.86
CA ASP A 11 28.87 9.80 7.01
C ASP A 11 28.99 9.62 5.47
N SER A 12 29.60 8.58 4.90
CA SER A 12 29.66 8.43 3.43
C SER A 12 29.43 7.00 2.93
N LEU A 13 28.74 6.83 1.78
CA LEU A 13 28.36 5.51 1.20
C LEU A 13 29.52 4.51 1.14
N SER A 14 30.70 4.96 0.68
CA SER A 14 31.90 4.12 0.62
C SER A 14 32.39 3.75 2.01
N GLN A 15 32.37 4.66 2.98
CA GLN A 15 32.72 4.42 4.38
C GLN A 15 31.70 3.54 5.12
N ARG A 16 30.39 3.69 4.85
CA ARG A 16 29.30 2.85 5.38
C ARG A 16 29.47 1.39 4.96
N ASN A 17 29.87 1.12 3.72
CA ASN A 17 30.03 -0.23 3.19
C ASN A 17 31.50 -0.71 3.11
N THR A 18 32.43 -0.07 3.87
CA THR A 18 33.87 -0.41 3.85
C THR A 18 34.18 -1.80 4.37
N GLN A 19 33.47 -2.25 5.40
CA GLN A 19 33.54 -3.63 5.88
C GLN A 19 32.63 -4.44 4.97
N ARG A 20 33.19 -5.13 3.97
CA ARG A 20 32.46 -6.00 3.03
C ARG A 20 31.79 -7.17 3.75
N HIS A 21 30.74 -6.91 4.51
CA HIS A 21 29.86 -7.90 5.13
C HIS A 21 28.89 -8.39 4.06
N THR A 22 29.42 -9.11 3.07
CA THR A 22 28.62 -9.73 2.02
C THR A 22 28.56 -11.24 2.21
N TRP A 23 27.40 -11.82 1.92
CA TRP A 23 27.24 -13.25 1.66
C TRP A 23 28.28 -13.69 0.61
N ARG A 24 29.00 -14.80 0.86
CA ARG A 24 29.89 -15.39 -0.16
C ARG A 24 29.06 -15.73 -1.39
N ALA A 25 29.62 -15.53 -2.60
CA ALA A 25 29.09 -15.76 -3.95
C ALA A 25 28.01 -16.87 -4.11
N ARG A 26 26.86 -16.68 -3.49
CA ARG A 26 25.69 -17.54 -3.51
C ARG A 26 24.57 -16.67 -4.03
N VAL A 27 24.15 -17.00 -5.24
CA VAL A 27 23.03 -16.35 -5.93
C VAL A 27 21.70 -16.73 -5.26
N SER A 28 21.68 -17.77 -4.40
CA SER A 28 20.52 -18.23 -3.66
C SER A 28 20.77 -18.19 -2.16
N VAL A 29 19.86 -17.56 -1.42
CA VAL A 29 19.88 -17.42 0.04
C VAL A 29 18.66 -18.13 0.62
N GLY A 30 18.88 -19.12 1.50
CA GLY A 30 17.83 -19.89 2.16
C GLY A 30 17.25 -19.16 3.36
N ARG A 31 15.92 -19.15 3.54
CA ARG A 31 15.26 -18.55 4.72
C ARG A 31 14.41 -19.53 5.52
N ARG A 32 14.31 -19.34 6.84
CA ARG A 32 13.41 -20.09 7.74
C ARG A 32 12.76 -19.18 8.79
N ILE A 33 11.46 -19.34 9.03
CA ILE A 33 10.71 -18.60 10.06
C ILE A 33 10.54 -19.52 11.29
N GLN A 34 10.92 -19.05 12.48
CA GLN A 34 10.82 -19.81 13.72
C GLN A 34 9.45 -19.66 14.40
N ARG A 35 9.03 -18.41 14.62
CA ARG A 35 7.75 -18.06 15.24
C ARG A 35 7.02 -17.04 14.39
N PHE A 36 5.70 -16.96 14.59
CA PHE A 36 4.82 -16.04 13.89
C PHE A 36 4.11 -15.11 14.88
N PRO A 37 3.84 -13.85 14.52
CA PRO A 37 3.05 -12.93 15.33
C PRO A 37 1.60 -13.42 15.43
N TRP A 38 0.96 -13.27 16.59
CA TRP A 38 -0.44 -13.69 16.78
C TRP A 38 -1.44 -12.82 16.01
N GLN A 39 -1.06 -11.58 15.71
CA GLN A 39 -1.87 -10.56 15.05
C GLN A 39 -2.14 -10.91 13.56
N MET A 40 -1.32 -11.76 12.95
CA MET A 40 -1.41 -12.09 11.53
C MET A 40 -1.32 -13.59 11.27
N ARG A 41 -2.08 -14.07 10.29
CA ARG A 41 -2.02 -15.46 9.85
C ARG A 41 -0.65 -15.79 9.27
N GLU A 42 -0.14 -17.00 9.53
CA GLU A 42 1.18 -17.44 9.07
C GLU A 42 1.35 -17.31 7.55
N ASP A 43 0.30 -17.62 6.77
CA ASP A 43 0.33 -17.50 5.32
C ASP A 43 0.50 -16.05 4.85
N LYS A 44 -0.06 -15.08 5.59
CA LYS A 44 0.11 -13.66 5.33
C LYS A 44 1.54 -13.22 5.65
N VAL A 45 2.07 -13.63 6.81
CA VAL A 45 3.46 -13.33 7.22
C VAL A 45 4.47 -13.88 6.19
N LYS A 46 4.29 -15.13 5.75
CA LYS A 46 5.16 -15.75 4.74
C LYS A 46 5.19 -14.97 3.42
N ARG A 47 4.04 -14.49 2.96
CA ARG A 47 3.91 -13.66 1.76
C ARG A 47 4.59 -12.30 1.91
N VAL A 48 4.33 -11.60 3.02
CA VAL A 48 4.93 -10.27 3.30
C VAL A 48 6.45 -10.36 3.34
N LEU A 49 7.00 -11.38 4.01
CA LEU A 49 8.45 -11.57 4.08
C LEU A 49 9.05 -11.93 2.71
N GLN A 50 8.31 -12.65 1.85
CA GLN A 50 8.73 -12.91 0.48
C GLN A 50 8.74 -11.64 -0.37
N GLU A 51 7.75 -10.77 -0.20
CA GLU A 51 7.65 -9.48 -0.88
C GLU A 51 8.76 -8.51 -0.44
N ALA A 52 9.05 -8.44 0.86
CA ALA A 52 10.15 -7.66 1.41
C ALA A 52 11.53 -8.09 0.85
N LEU A 53 11.75 -9.40 0.67
CA LEU A 53 12.96 -9.91 0.01
C LEU A 53 12.97 -9.60 -1.49
N LYS A 54 11.80 -9.64 -2.14
CA LYS A 54 11.65 -9.39 -3.57
C LYS A 54 12.14 -7.99 -3.96
N VAL A 55 11.90 -7.00 -3.11
CA VAL A 55 12.36 -5.61 -3.30
C VAL A 55 13.87 -5.54 -3.55
N TRP A 56 14.66 -6.37 -2.86
CA TRP A 56 16.10 -6.45 -3.06
C TRP A 56 16.50 -7.32 -4.26
N SER A 57 15.80 -8.43 -4.51
CA SER A 57 16.08 -9.28 -5.69
C SER A 57 15.70 -8.61 -7.02
N ASP A 58 14.79 -7.63 -7.01
CA ASP A 58 14.38 -6.91 -8.22
C ASP A 58 15.43 -5.90 -8.72
N VAL A 59 16.45 -5.62 -7.90
CA VAL A 59 17.54 -4.69 -8.24
C VAL A 59 18.93 -5.31 -8.13
N THR A 60 19.01 -6.61 -7.83
CA THR A 60 20.26 -7.37 -7.71
C THR A 60 20.15 -8.75 -8.36
N PRO A 61 21.26 -9.46 -8.57
CA PRO A 61 21.24 -10.87 -8.99
C PRO A 61 20.75 -11.85 -7.90
N LEU A 62 20.47 -11.39 -6.68
CA LEU A 62 20.13 -12.27 -5.55
C LEU A 62 18.78 -12.97 -5.77
N THR A 63 18.69 -14.21 -5.34
CA THR A 63 17.45 -14.99 -5.27
C THR A 63 17.28 -15.55 -3.87
N PHE A 64 16.03 -15.69 -3.44
CA PHE A 64 15.68 -16.09 -2.08
C PHE A 64 14.74 -17.29 -2.11
N THR A 65 15.03 -18.34 -1.33
CA THR A 65 14.23 -19.56 -1.30
C THR A 65 13.88 -19.94 0.14
N GLU A 66 12.61 -20.26 0.39
CA GLU A 66 12.18 -20.75 1.71
C GLU A 66 12.57 -22.21 1.91
N VAL A 67 13.20 -22.53 3.05
CA VAL A 67 13.63 -23.88 3.42
C VAL A 67 12.95 -24.31 4.73
N ILE A 68 12.40 -25.51 4.77
CA ILE A 68 11.51 -25.95 5.87
C ILE A 68 12.22 -26.84 6.91
N ASN A 69 13.34 -27.49 6.58
CA ASN A 69 14.07 -28.40 7.50
C ASN A 69 15.58 -28.48 7.20
N GLN A 70 16.18 -27.37 6.77
CA GLN A 70 17.62 -27.27 6.48
C GLN A 70 18.19 -26.04 7.18
N GLU A 71 19.52 -25.99 7.31
CA GLU A 71 20.19 -24.75 7.70
C GLU A 71 19.83 -23.66 6.68
N ALA A 72 19.36 -22.52 7.21
CA ALA A 72 19.00 -21.35 6.44
C ALA A 72 20.06 -20.28 6.65
N ASP A 73 20.38 -19.53 5.60
CA ASP A 73 21.25 -18.37 5.69
C ASP A 73 20.54 -17.24 6.47
N ILE A 74 19.22 -17.08 6.31
CA ILE A 74 18.41 -16.08 7.01
C ILE A 74 17.41 -16.77 7.94
N VAL A 75 17.49 -16.46 9.23
CA VAL A 75 16.59 -17.02 10.24
C VAL A 75 15.74 -15.89 10.81
N ILE A 76 14.43 -15.99 10.62
CA ILE A 76 13.46 -14.97 11.01
C ILE A 76 12.73 -15.45 12.26
N ASP A 77 12.68 -14.62 13.29
CA ASP A 77 11.99 -14.93 14.53
C ASP A 77 11.17 -13.74 15.05
N PHE A 78 10.02 -14.01 15.64
CA PHE A 78 9.20 -13.01 16.33
C PHE A 78 9.28 -13.29 17.83
N ALA A 79 9.90 -12.39 18.57
CA ALA A 79 10.29 -12.61 19.95
C ALA A 79 9.89 -11.46 20.87
N ARG A 80 9.84 -11.71 22.19
CA ARG A 80 9.46 -10.72 23.21
C ARG A 80 10.63 -10.46 24.15
N TYR A 81 10.81 -9.21 24.57
CA TYR A 81 11.77 -8.79 25.59
C TYR A 81 13.11 -9.52 25.46
N TRP A 82 13.56 -10.22 26.50
CA TRP A 82 14.77 -11.04 26.45
C TRP A 82 14.53 -12.34 25.66
N HIS A 83 15.29 -12.52 24.58
CA HIS A 83 15.10 -13.62 23.64
C HIS A 83 16.40 -14.30 23.20
N GLY A 84 17.40 -14.32 24.09
CA GLY A 84 18.57 -15.21 23.98
C GLY A 84 19.82 -14.62 23.32
N ASP A 85 19.83 -13.33 23.00
CA ASP A 85 20.95 -12.68 22.28
C ASP A 85 21.53 -11.43 22.96
N ASN A 86 21.13 -11.19 24.21
CA ASN A 86 21.49 -10.02 25.02
C ASN A 86 21.02 -8.67 24.45
N LEU A 87 20.07 -8.67 23.53
CA LEU A 87 19.50 -7.47 22.92
C LEU A 87 17.99 -7.48 23.13
N PRO A 88 17.52 -7.27 24.37
CA PRO A 88 16.11 -7.39 24.66
C PRO A 88 15.30 -6.30 23.96
N PHE A 89 14.10 -6.66 23.49
CA PHE A 89 13.10 -5.69 23.07
C PHE A 89 12.47 -4.96 24.27
N ASP A 90 11.81 -3.84 23.98
CA ASP A 90 11.21 -2.93 24.94
C ASP A 90 9.67 -2.97 25.00
N GLY A 91 9.03 -3.83 24.20
CA GLY A 91 7.58 -3.93 24.13
C GLY A 91 7.02 -2.98 23.05
N PRO A 92 5.75 -2.55 23.13
CA PRO A 92 5.15 -1.75 22.05
C PRO A 92 5.86 -0.42 21.79
N GLY A 93 6.27 -0.19 20.55
CA GLY A 93 7.04 0.96 20.10
C GLY A 93 8.54 0.82 20.40
N GLY A 94 9.33 1.86 20.12
CA GLY A 94 10.77 1.81 20.40
C GLY A 94 11.51 0.93 19.39
N ILE A 95 12.00 -0.24 19.81
CA ILE A 95 12.77 -1.15 18.96
C ILE A 95 11.82 -2.12 18.24
N LEU A 96 11.56 -1.85 16.97
CA LEU A 96 10.62 -2.67 16.18
C LEU A 96 11.21 -4.02 15.77
N ALA A 97 12.51 -4.02 15.45
CA ALA A 97 13.24 -5.18 14.99
C ALA A 97 14.75 -4.96 15.07
N HIS A 98 15.51 -6.04 14.91
CA HIS A 98 16.94 -5.98 14.63
C HIS A 98 17.44 -7.13 13.78
N ALA A 99 18.58 -6.91 13.14
CA ALA A 99 19.24 -7.86 12.27
C ALA A 99 20.75 -7.93 12.49
N PHE A 100 21.30 -9.11 12.18
CA PHE A 100 22.71 -9.40 12.28
C PHE A 100 23.35 -9.46 10.89
N PHE A 101 24.34 -8.60 10.68
CA PHE A 101 25.10 -8.52 9.44
C PHE A 101 25.76 -9.86 9.06
N PRO A 102 26.02 -10.10 7.76
CA PRO A 102 26.87 -11.19 7.31
C PRO A 102 28.24 -11.19 8.02
N ARG A 103 28.84 -12.37 8.18
CA ARG A 103 30.16 -12.59 8.81
C ARG A 103 30.23 -12.20 10.29
N THR A 104 29.09 -12.19 10.98
CA THR A 104 29.01 -12.06 12.44
C THR A 104 28.63 -13.40 13.08
N HIS A 105 28.77 -13.53 14.41
CA HIS A 105 28.49 -14.78 15.12
C HIS A 105 27.05 -15.30 14.94
N ARG A 106 26.11 -14.40 14.63
CA ARG A 106 24.68 -14.69 14.40
C ARG A 106 24.23 -14.21 13.03
N GLU A 107 25.12 -14.29 12.03
CA GLU A 107 24.84 -13.76 10.69
C GLU A 107 23.50 -14.23 10.14
N GLY A 108 22.71 -13.30 9.59
CA GLY A 108 21.43 -13.59 8.97
C GLY A 108 20.25 -13.79 9.90
N ASP A 109 20.45 -13.77 11.23
CA ASP A 109 19.35 -13.73 12.19
C ASP A 109 18.63 -12.36 12.10
N ILE A 110 17.30 -12.41 12.03
CA ILE A 110 16.41 -11.25 12.11
C ILE A 110 15.38 -11.53 13.19
N HIS A 111 15.27 -10.60 14.14
CA HIS A 111 14.25 -10.66 15.17
C HIS A 111 13.31 -9.47 15.02
N PHE A 112 12.01 -9.76 15.04
CA PHE A 112 10.94 -8.77 15.10
C PHE A 112 10.35 -8.75 16.50
N ASP A 113 10.07 -7.57 17.05
CA ASP A 113 9.39 -7.49 18.34
C ASP A 113 7.95 -7.97 18.19
N TYR A 114 7.63 -9.05 18.88
CA TYR A 114 6.33 -9.70 18.88
C TYR A 114 5.23 -8.80 19.49
N ASP A 115 5.59 -7.85 20.35
CA ASP A 115 4.66 -6.96 21.03
C ASP A 115 4.22 -5.75 20.19
N GLU A 116 4.81 -5.56 19.01
CA GLU A 116 4.35 -4.58 18.03
C GLU A 116 2.96 -4.88 17.48
N SER A 117 2.22 -3.84 17.15
CA SER A 117 0.92 -3.97 16.46
C SER A 117 1.13 -4.14 14.96
N TRP A 118 1.63 -5.32 14.56
CA TRP A 118 1.97 -5.60 13.17
C TRP A 118 0.78 -5.50 12.21
N THR A 119 0.95 -4.69 11.16
CA THR A 119 -0.02 -4.48 10.07
C THR A 119 0.68 -4.62 8.71
N VAL A 120 -0.07 -4.52 7.62
CA VAL A 120 0.47 -4.59 6.24
C VAL A 120 -0.23 -3.58 5.36
N GLY A 121 0.56 -2.82 4.62
CA GLY A 121 0.16 -1.78 3.71
C GLY A 121 -0.56 -0.62 4.37
N ASN A 122 -0.48 -0.37 5.69
CA ASN A 122 -1.21 0.76 6.31
C ASN A 122 -0.54 1.34 7.56
N GLU A 123 -1.02 2.53 7.96
CA GLU A 123 -0.53 3.27 9.13
C GLU A 123 -1.30 2.98 10.44
N LEU A 124 -2.19 1.98 10.46
CA LEU A 124 -2.96 1.65 11.69
C LEU A 124 -2.10 0.97 12.77
N GLY A 125 -0.88 0.57 12.42
CA GLY A 125 0.11 0.00 13.32
C GLY A 125 1.49 0.01 12.66
N THR A 126 2.33 -0.95 13.04
CA THR A 126 3.69 -1.08 12.52
C THR A 126 3.67 -1.95 11.26
N ASP A 127 4.06 -1.42 10.11
CA ASP A 127 3.99 -2.13 8.84
C ASP A 127 5.11 -3.17 8.70
N LEU A 128 4.74 -4.45 8.68
CA LEU A 128 5.70 -5.55 8.63
C LEU A 128 6.49 -5.57 7.31
N LEU A 129 5.89 -5.15 6.19
CA LEU A 129 6.60 -5.13 4.90
C LEU A 129 7.78 -4.16 4.95
N GLN A 130 7.59 -2.97 5.53
CA GLN A 130 8.64 -1.96 5.64
C GLN A 130 9.75 -2.36 6.58
N VAL A 131 9.38 -2.77 7.80
CA VAL A 131 10.38 -3.16 8.80
C VAL A 131 11.15 -4.38 8.30
N ALA A 132 10.47 -5.38 7.73
CA ALA A 132 11.16 -6.54 7.17
C ALA A 132 12.08 -6.17 5.99
N ALA A 133 11.62 -5.32 5.07
CA ALA A 133 12.46 -4.91 3.94
C ALA A 133 13.72 -4.17 4.42
N HIS A 134 13.61 -3.34 5.45
CA HIS A 134 14.75 -2.70 6.10
C HIS A 134 15.71 -3.71 6.74
N GLU A 135 15.19 -4.62 7.58
CA GLU A 135 16.02 -5.63 8.24
C GLU A 135 16.71 -6.57 7.25
N PHE A 136 16.05 -6.89 6.13
CA PHE A 136 16.71 -7.62 5.05
C PHE A 136 17.85 -6.83 4.43
N GLY A 137 17.74 -5.50 4.31
CA GLY A 137 18.87 -4.67 3.89
C GLY A 137 20.08 -4.85 4.83
N HIS A 138 19.87 -4.89 6.14
CA HIS A 138 20.94 -5.19 7.11
C HIS A 138 21.52 -6.60 6.96
N VAL A 139 20.68 -7.61 6.80
CA VAL A 139 21.14 -8.98 6.54
C VAL A 139 21.88 -9.08 5.20
N LEU A 140 21.62 -8.19 4.26
CA LEU A 140 22.37 -8.08 3.01
C LEU A 140 23.60 -7.15 3.14
N GLY A 141 23.90 -6.66 4.33
CA GLY A 141 25.13 -5.89 4.59
C GLY A 141 24.99 -4.37 4.48
N LEU A 142 23.79 -3.84 4.22
CA LEU A 142 23.56 -2.39 4.18
C LEU A 142 23.50 -1.80 5.59
N GLN A 143 24.22 -0.71 5.82
CA GLN A 143 24.06 0.08 7.04
C GLN A 143 22.94 1.12 6.90
N HIS A 144 22.58 1.75 8.01
CA HIS A 144 21.64 2.87 8.01
C HIS A 144 22.05 3.99 7.04
N SER A 145 21.06 4.52 6.33
CA SER A 145 21.17 5.73 5.55
C SER A 145 20.73 6.94 6.37
N LEU A 146 21.32 8.10 6.06
CA LEU A 146 20.87 9.41 6.56
C LEU A 146 19.99 10.13 5.54
N GLU A 147 19.81 9.56 4.35
CA GLU A 147 18.98 10.14 3.29
C GLU A 147 17.50 10.09 3.72
N PRO A 148 16.81 11.23 3.80
CA PRO A 148 15.39 11.25 4.15
C PRO A 148 14.57 10.43 3.16
N GLY A 149 13.75 9.50 3.67
CA GLY A 149 12.91 8.64 2.85
C GLY A 149 13.62 7.43 2.23
N ALA A 150 14.92 7.21 2.51
CA ALA A 150 15.55 5.92 2.22
C ALA A 150 14.95 4.81 3.08
N LEU A 151 14.76 3.62 2.50
CA LEU A 151 14.27 2.46 3.24
C LEU A 151 15.23 2.13 4.38
N MET A 152 16.55 2.26 4.16
CA MET A 152 17.57 2.05 5.19
C MET A 152 17.70 3.20 6.20
N SER A 153 16.79 4.18 6.22
CA SER A 153 16.74 5.18 7.30
C SER A 153 16.52 4.52 8.67
N PRO A 154 17.21 4.93 9.74
CA PRO A 154 17.06 4.33 11.07
C PRO A 154 15.70 4.62 11.71
N PHE A 155 14.93 5.58 11.19
CA PHE A 155 13.63 5.95 11.74
C PHE A 155 12.51 5.42 10.86
N TYR A 156 11.52 4.79 11.51
CA TYR A 156 10.31 4.33 10.86
C TYR A 156 9.64 5.46 10.07
N SER A 157 9.41 5.22 8.79
CA SER A 157 8.59 6.08 7.95
C SER A 157 7.74 5.21 7.05
N PHE A 158 6.43 5.38 7.13
CA PHE A 158 5.53 4.67 6.25
C PHE A 158 5.53 5.29 4.84
N SER A 159 5.80 4.42 3.85
CA SER A 159 5.62 4.60 2.42
C SER A 159 4.85 3.45 1.79
N TYR A 160 3.68 3.73 1.20
CA TYR A 160 2.92 2.74 0.42
C TYR A 160 2.67 3.24 -1.02
N PRO A 161 3.02 2.50 -2.07
CA PRO A 161 3.73 1.22 -2.06
C PRO A 161 5.15 1.41 -1.54
N LEU A 162 5.77 0.32 -1.11
CA LEU A 162 7.15 0.36 -0.67
C LEU A 162 8.07 0.56 -1.89
N GLN A 163 8.99 1.52 -1.80
CA GLN A 163 9.92 1.83 -2.88
C GLN A 163 11.33 2.02 -2.33
N LEU A 164 12.33 1.45 -3.01
CA LEU A 164 13.73 1.72 -2.72
C LEU A 164 14.12 3.11 -3.22
N SER A 165 14.79 3.88 -2.37
CA SER A 165 15.45 5.12 -2.81
C SER A 165 16.64 4.80 -3.72
N GLU A 166 17.13 5.82 -4.43
CA GLU A 166 18.36 5.68 -5.21
C GLU A 166 19.59 5.43 -4.33
N ASP A 167 19.59 5.86 -3.07
CA ASP A 167 20.66 5.55 -2.10
C ASP A 167 20.65 4.06 -1.74
N ASP A 168 19.47 3.48 -1.49
CA ASP A 168 19.30 2.04 -1.21
C ASP A 168 19.75 1.19 -2.40
N LYS A 169 19.32 1.55 -3.63
CA LYS A 169 19.69 0.85 -4.86
C LYS A 169 21.21 0.89 -5.10
N LYS A 170 21.82 2.07 -4.99
CA LYS A 170 23.29 2.22 -5.13
C LYS A 170 24.02 1.42 -4.07
N GLY A 171 23.55 1.45 -2.83
CA GLY A 171 24.11 0.69 -1.72
C GLY A 171 24.12 -0.81 -2.00
N ILE A 172 22.98 -1.38 -2.38
CA ILE A 172 22.86 -2.83 -2.58
C ILE A 172 23.59 -3.30 -3.84
N GLN A 173 23.53 -2.51 -4.92
CA GLN A 173 24.23 -2.81 -6.18
C GLN A 173 25.75 -2.66 -6.05
N TYR A 174 26.24 -1.79 -5.15
CA TYR A 174 27.65 -1.75 -4.82
C TYR A 174 28.13 -3.06 -4.16
N LEU A 175 27.27 -3.74 -3.40
CA LEU A 175 27.60 -5.00 -2.73
C LEU A 175 27.45 -6.23 -3.64
N TYR A 176 26.40 -6.27 -4.47
CA TYR A 176 26.01 -7.49 -5.21
C TYR A 176 25.98 -7.33 -6.73
N GLY A 177 26.21 -6.13 -7.25
CA GLY A 177 26.10 -5.80 -8.66
C GLY A 177 24.66 -5.53 -9.10
N LEU A 178 24.55 -5.09 -10.35
CA LEU A 178 23.26 -4.90 -11.02
C LEU A 178 22.67 -6.24 -11.41
N GLN A 179 21.34 -6.38 -11.28
CA GLN A 179 20.63 -7.44 -11.95
C GLN A 179 20.89 -7.33 -13.46
N ALA A 180 21.32 -8.41 -14.11
CA ALA A 180 21.37 -8.44 -15.57
C ALA A 180 19.95 -8.16 -16.09
N PRO A 181 19.77 -7.31 -17.12
CA PRO A 181 18.44 -7.03 -17.63
C PRO A 181 17.78 -8.34 -18.00
N VAL A 182 16.76 -8.72 -17.23
CA VAL A 182 15.86 -9.79 -17.63
C VAL A 182 15.29 -9.30 -18.95
N GLN A 183 15.56 -10.02 -20.04
CA GLN A 183 14.84 -9.87 -21.28
C GLN A 183 13.40 -10.31 -21.01
N ILE A 184 12.64 -9.46 -20.32
CA ILE A 184 11.20 -9.47 -20.44
C ILE A 184 10.99 -9.18 -21.92
N PRO A 185 10.32 -10.04 -22.70
CA PRO A 185 9.91 -9.65 -24.02
C PRO A 185 9.09 -8.39 -23.80
N THR A 186 9.63 -7.26 -24.22
CA THR A 186 8.87 -6.03 -24.38
C THR A 186 7.69 -6.42 -25.25
N GLU A 187 6.52 -6.61 -24.64
CA GLU A 187 5.27 -6.38 -25.31
C GLU A 187 5.19 -4.87 -25.59
N THR A 188 6.11 -4.37 -26.42
CA THR A 188 5.99 -3.09 -27.09
C THR A 188 5.00 -3.29 -28.23
N ASN A 189 3.75 -3.48 -27.85
CA ASN A 189 2.59 -3.09 -28.64
C ASN A 189 1.57 -2.36 -27.74
N GLU A 190 2.00 -1.77 -26.63
CA GLU A 190 1.27 -0.64 -26.06
C GLU A 190 1.34 0.50 -27.09
N ILE A 191 0.25 0.64 -27.84
CA ILE A 191 -0.12 1.89 -28.48
C ILE A 191 0.01 2.94 -27.38
N ILE A 192 0.96 3.87 -27.53
CA ILE A 192 1.11 5.04 -26.67
C ILE A 192 -0.15 5.89 -26.86
N THR A 193 -1.24 5.54 -26.18
CA THR A 193 -2.21 6.54 -25.78
C THR A 193 -1.47 7.40 -24.77
N SER A 194 -1.18 8.64 -25.16
CA SER A 194 -0.60 9.65 -24.27
C SER A 194 -1.31 9.58 -22.93
N ALA A 195 -0.56 9.41 -21.83
CA ALA A 195 -1.12 9.33 -20.50
C ALA A 195 -2.12 10.47 -20.27
N PRO A 196 -3.28 10.21 -19.64
CA PRO A 196 -4.31 11.21 -19.47
C PRO A 196 -3.78 12.43 -18.70
N ASP A 197 -4.23 13.62 -19.08
CA ASP A 197 -3.88 14.87 -18.41
C ASP A 197 -4.90 15.16 -17.30
N ALA A 198 -4.44 15.21 -16.05
CA ALA A 198 -5.25 15.50 -14.87
C ALA A 198 -6.02 16.82 -14.97
N CYS A 199 -5.49 17.80 -15.71
CA CYS A 199 -6.14 19.09 -15.91
C CYS A 199 -7.29 19.02 -16.91
N HIS A 200 -7.32 18.05 -17.81
CA HIS A 200 -8.27 17.99 -18.94
C HIS A 200 -9.09 16.69 -18.99
N THR A 201 -8.97 15.83 -17.99
CA THR A 201 -9.70 14.56 -17.87
C THR A 201 -10.78 14.62 -16.78
N ASP A 202 -11.75 13.71 -16.86
CA ASP A 202 -12.55 13.20 -15.75
C ASP A 202 -11.88 11.94 -15.14
N PHE A 203 -12.49 11.38 -14.11
CA PHE A 203 -11.94 10.24 -13.37
C PHE A 203 -13.01 9.15 -13.19
N ASP A 204 -12.61 7.89 -13.38
CA ASP A 204 -13.53 6.74 -13.36
C ASP A 204 -13.80 6.26 -11.93
N ALA A 205 -12.85 6.49 -11.02
CA ALA A 205 -13.00 6.23 -9.60
C ALA A 205 -12.04 7.09 -8.80
N VAL A 206 -12.41 7.39 -7.56
CA VAL A 206 -11.57 8.10 -6.59
C VAL A 206 -11.80 7.50 -5.22
N SER A 207 -10.73 7.20 -4.49
CA SER A 207 -10.83 6.72 -3.11
C SER A 207 -9.64 7.17 -2.29
N VAL A 208 -9.87 7.31 -0.98
CA VAL A 208 -8.77 7.29 0.00
C VAL A 208 -8.35 5.85 0.19
N ILE A 209 -7.06 5.58 -0.02
CA ILE A 209 -6.43 4.27 0.16
C ILE A 209 -5.19 4.50 1.00
N ARG A 210 -5.13 3.88 2.18
CA ARG A 210 -4.03 3.98 3.15
C ARG A 210 -3.74 5.42 3.59
N GLY A 211 -4.80 6.22 3.73
CA GLY A 211 -4.70 7.63 4.13
C GLY A 211 -4.37 8.61 3.00
N GLU A 212 -4.16 8.11 1.78
CA GLU A 212 -3.79 8.93 0.63
C GLU A 212 -4.88 8.89 -0.44
N LEU A 213 -5.00 9.97 -1.21
CA LEU A 213 -6.06 10.10 -2.19
C LEU A 213 -5.57 9.58 -3.55
N PHE A 214 -6.31 8.63 -4.10
CA PHE A 214 -6.04 8.06 -5.42
C PHE A 214 -7.17 8.42 -6.39
N PHE A 215 -6.79 8.96 -7.55
CA PHE A 215 -7.67 9.18 -8.68
C PHE A 215 -7.35 8.16 -9.77
N PHE A 216 -8.35 7.53 -10.37
CA PHE A 216 -8.19 6.50 -11.40
C PHE A 216 -8.79 6.96 -12.72
N LYS A 217 -8.09 6.68 -13.82
CA LYS A 217 -8.59 6.87 -15.19
C LYS A 217 -8.00 5.82 -16.12
N ALA A 218 -8.84 4.98 -16.70
CA ALA A 218 -8.42 3.78 -17.42
C ALA A 218 -7.38 3.01 -16.57
N SER A 219 -6.28 2.58 -17.17
CA SER A 219 -5.19 1.87 -16.48
C SER A 219 -4.31 2.77 -15.60
N TYR A 220 -4.54 4.09 -15.57
CA TYR A 220 -3.70 5.04 -14.85
C TYR A 220 -4.32 5.44 -13.50
N ALA A 221 -3.44 5.77 -12.55
CA ALA A 221 -3.79 6.41 -11.30
C ALA A 221 -2.93 7.65 -11.06
N TRP A 222 -3.42 8.57 -10.24
CA TRP A 222 -2.66 9.63 -9.58
C TRP A 222 -2.74 9.43 -8.08
N ARG A 223 -1.68 9.81 -7.38
CA ARG A 223 -1.58 9.71 -5.93
C ARG A 223 -1.32 11.09 -5.34
N ILE A 224 -2.16 11.48 -4.40
CA ILE A 224 -2.05 12.74 -3.67
C ILE A 224 -1.85 12.42 -2.18
N ARG A 225 -0.71 12.83 -1.65
CA ARG A 225 -0.35 12.73 -0.22
C ARG A 225 -0.30 14.14 0.34
N GLU A 226 -0.99 14.37 1.46
CA GLU A 226 -1.03 15.68 2.14
C GLU A 226 -1.39 16.84 1.20
N GLY A 227 -2.35 16.62 0.30
CA GLY A 227 -2.80 17.63 -0.67
C GLY A 227 -1.82 17.93 -1.81
N ARG A 228 -0.74 17.15 -1.96
CA ARG A 228 0.25 17.32 -3.03
C ARG A 228 0.30 16.10 -3.95
N LEU A 229 0.24 16.34 -5.25
CA LEU A 229 0.48 15.33 -6.27
C LEU A 229 1.91 14.77 -6.12
N GLN A 230 2.02 13.45 -6.03
CA GLN A 230 3.31 12.78 -5.92
C GLN A 230 4.03 12.74 -7.27
N ALA A 231 5.37 12.79 -7.24
CA ALA A 231 6.20 12.71 -8.43
C ALA A 231 6.04 11.35 -9.14
N GLY A 232 6.18 11.35 -10.47
CA GLY A 232 6.07 10.12 -11.27
C GLY A 232 4.62 9.63 -11.48
N TYR A 233 3.64 10.53 -11.37
CA TYR A 233 2.24 10.31 -11.69
C TYR A 233 1.77 11.25 -12.82
N PRO A 234 0.82 10.83 -13.69
CA PRO A 234 0.10 9.56 -13.66
C PRO A 234 1.00 8.35 -13.88
N ALA A 235 0.62 7.23 -13.28
CA ALA A 235 1.31 5.95 -13.43
C ALA A 235 0.30 4.82 -13.58
N LEU A 236 0.71 3.71 -14.18
CA LEU A 236 -0.14 2.53 -14.26
C LEU A 236 -0.56 2.08 -12.86
N ALA A 237 -1.86 1.86 -12.65
CA ALA A 237 -2.41 1.39 -11.39
C ALA A 237 -1.87 -0.01 -11.02
N SER A 238 -1.47 -0.81 -12.02
CA SER A 238 -0.83 -2.10 -11.86
C SER A 238 0.52 -2.03 -11.13
N ARG A 239 1.17 -0.86 -11.07
CA ARG A 239 2.37 -0.61 -10.24
C ARG A 239 2.07 -0.71 -8.74
N HIS A 240 0.82 -0.45 -8.34
CA HIS A 240 0.35 -0.48 -6.95
C HIS A 240 -0.41 -1.76 -6.62
N TRP A 241 -1.13 -2.31 -7.60
CA TRP A 241 -2.02 -3.44 -7.41
C TRP A 241 -1.85 -4.43 -8.56
N ARG A 242 -1.07 -5.48 -8.32
CA ARG A 242 -0.70 -6.42 -9.36
C ARG A 242 -1.92 -7.20 -9.85
N GLY A 243 -2.27 -7.04 -11.12
CA GLY A 243 -3.44 -7.69 -11.72
C GLY A 243 -4.77 -7.00 -11.39
N ILE A 244 -4.73 -5.70 -11.09
CA ILE A 244 -5.90 -4.82 -11.01
C ILE A 244 -6.63 -4.77 -12.37
N PRO A 245 -7.97 -4.71 -12.39
CA PRO A 245 -8.72 -4.45 -13.62
C PRO A 245 -8.36 -3.11 -14.26
N GLU A 246 -8.52 -3.00 -15.57
CA GLU A 246 -8.12 -1.81 -16.34
C GLU A 246 -9.15 -0.69 -16.29
N ASN A 247 -10.45 -0.97 -16.12
CA ASN A 247 -11.51 0.05 -16.13
C ASN A 247 -12.31 0.00 -14.83
N ILE A 248 -11.72 0.51 -13.77
CA ILE A 248 -12.32 0.57 -12.44
C ILE A 248 -13.45 1.60 -12.44
N GLY A 249 -14.69 1.16 -12.18
CA GLY A 249 -15.84 2.06 -12.02
C GLY A 249 -16.08 2.51 -10.57
N ALA A 250 -15.49 1.83 -9.59
CA ALA A 250 -15.51 2.27 -8.21
C ALA A 250 -14.40 1.58 -7.40
N THR A 251 -13.97 2.21 -6.31
CA THR A 251 -13.06 1.59 -5.35
C THR A 251 -13.30 2.12 -3.94
N TYR A 252 -13.01 1.30 -2.93
CA TYR A 252 -12.95 1.74 -1.53
C TYR A 252 -12.03 0.83 -0.71
N GLU A 253 -11.54 1.33 0.42
CA GLU A 253 -10.80 0.54 1.43
C GLU A 253 -11.73 0.12 2.58
N ASP A 254 -11.79 -1.18 2.87
CA ASP A 254 -12.64 -1.73 3.94
C ASP A 254 -12.05 -1.54 5.36
N LYS A 255 -12.80 -1.95 6.39
CA LYS A 255 -12.38 -1.81 7.80
C LYS A 255 -11.14 -2.62 8.19
N LYS A 256 -10.81 -3.66 7.42
CA LYS A 256 -9.62 -4.50 7.60
C LYS A 256 -8.45 -3.98 6.77
N GLY A 257 -8.66 -2.92 6.01
CA GLY A 257 -7.68 -2.37 5.10
C GLY A 257 -7.58 -3.10 3.76
N ASN A 258 -8.52 -3.97 3.41
CA ASN A 258 -8.50 -4.52 2.06
C ASN A 258 -9.06 -3.50 1.08
N ILE A 259 -8.48 -3.44 -0.11
CA ILE A 259 -8.84 -2.50 -1.16
C ILE A 259 -9.73 -3.23 -2.15
N TRP A 260 -10.93 -2.72 -2.36
CA TRP A 260 -11.91 -3.31 -3.26
C TRP A 260 -11.93 -2.52 -4.56
N PHE A 261 -11.79 -3.21 -5.68
CA PHE A 261 -11.93 -2.64 -7.02
C PHE A 261 -13.12 -3.25 -7.72
N PHE A 262 -13.89 -2.41 -8.43
CA PHE A 262 -15.11 -2.81 -9.10
C PHE A 262 -15.02 -2.48 -10.59
N GLU A 263 -15.27 -3.46 -11.45
CA GLU A 263 -15.31 -3.29 -12.90
C GLU A 263 -16.48 -4.12 -13.45
N GLY A 264 -17.35 -3.46 -14.22
CA GLY A 264 -18.57 -4.07 -14.75
C GLY A 264 -19.38 -4.78 -13.65
N SER A 265 -19.63 -6.07 -13.83
CA SER A 265 -20.42 -6.89 -12.88
C SER A 265 -19.57 -7.64 -11.86
N ASN A 266 -18.29 -7.30 -11.73
CA ASN A 266 -17.34 -8.02 -10.88
C ASN A 266 -16.61 -7.09 -9.91
N TYR A 267 -16.07 -7.69 -8.86
CA TYR A 267 -15.13 -7.04 -7.95
C TYR A 267 -13.90 -7.91 -7.68
N TRP A 268 -12.84 -7.24 -7.23
CA TRP A 268 -11.58 -7.80 -6.79
C TRP A 268 -11.24 -7.24 -5.42
N VAL A 269 -10.60 -8.05 -4.58
CA VAL A 269 -10.14 -7.63 -3.25
C VAL A 269 -8.64 -7.80 -3.17
N PHE A 270 -7.98 -6.74 -2.73
CA PHE A 270 -6.53 -6.67 -2.56
C PHE A 270 -6.18 -6.46 -1.09
N ASP A 271 -5.14 -7.14 -0.65
CA ASP A 271 -4.49 -6.89 0.64
C ASP A 271 -3.10 -6.33 0.33
N ALA A 272 -2.92 -5.04 0.58
CA ALA A 272 -1.80 -4.27 0.03
C ALA A 272 -1.76 -4.41 -1.51
N GLU A 273 -0.64 -4.85 -2.08
CA GLU A 273 -0.44 -4.93 -3.53
C GLU A 273 -1.00 -6.21 -4.15
N LEU A 274 -1.35 -7.19 -3.31
CA LEU A 274 -1.69 -8.54 -3.73
C LEU A 274 -3.20 -8.75 -3.83
N LYS A 275 -3.63 -9.24 -4.98
CA LYS A 275 -4.99 -9.75 -5.17
C LYS A 275 -5.22 -10.98 -4.29
N ILE A 276 -6.17 -10.90 -3.37
CA ILE A 276 -6.58 -12.02 -2.50
C ILE A 276 -7.93 -12.62 -2.90
N LYS A 277 -8.72 -11.93 -3.72
CA LYS A 277 -10.04 -12.40 -4.19
C LYS A 277 -10.41 -11.81 -5.55
N GLY A 278 -11.23 -12.54 -6.30
CA GLY A 278 -11.87 -12.09 -7.53
C GLY A 278 -11.16 -12.47 -8.84
N PRO A 279 -11.82 -12.28 -9.99
CA PRO A 279 -13.10 -11.59 -10.15
C PRO A 279 -14.28 -12.39 -9.57
N ASP A 280 -15.04 -11.77 -8.67
CA ASP A 280 -16.26 -12.32 -8.09
C ASP A 280 -17.47 -11.47 -8.51
N PRO A 281 -18.64 -12.06 -8.78
CA PRO A 281 -19.82 -11.30 -9.18
C PRO A 281 -20.36 -10.40 -8.05
N LEU A 282 -20.86 -9.20 -8.39
CA LEU A 282 -21.51 -8.28 -7.44
C LEU A 282 -22.69 -8.92 -6.69
N GLN A 283 -23.36 -9.90 -7.29
CA GLN A 283 -24.47 -10.62 -6.67
C GLN A 283 -24.04 -11.39 -5.41
N THR A 284 -22.77 -11.79 -5.31
CA THR A 284 -22.24 -12.50 -4.13
C THR A 284 -22.29 -11.66 -2.85
N ILE A 285 -22.19 -10.33 -3.00
CA ILE A 285 -22.31 -9.33 -1.92
C ILE A 285 -23.70 -8.68 -1.87
N GLY A 286 -24.68 -9.22 -2.61
CA GLY A 286 -26.07 -8.76 -2.56
C GLY A 286 -26.36 -7.50 -3.38
N LEU A 287 -25.48 -7.08 -4.29
CA LEU A 287 -25.75 -5.98 -5.21
C LEU A 287 -26.48 -6.49 -6.46
N PRO A 288 -27.76 -6.13 -6.68
CA PRO A 288 -28.56 -6.60 -7.81
C PRO A 288 -28.35 -5.73 -9.07
N VAL A 289 -27.13 -5.24 -9.27
CA VAL A 289 -26.79 -4.33 -10.37
C VAL A 289 -25.52 -4.79 -11.05
N THR A 290 -25.35 -4.34 -12.28
CA THR A 290 -24.06 -4.34 -12.98
C THR A 290 -23.46 -2.94 -12.85
N HIS A 291 -22.14 -2.80 -12.88
CA HIS A 291 -21.41 -1.52 -12.93
C HIS A 291 -21.90 -0.46 -11.93
N ILE A 292 -21.28 -0.45 -10.75
CA ILE A 292 -21.43 0.66 -9.80
C ILE A 292 -20.55 1.83 -10.23
N GLN A 293 -21.04 3.06 -10.01
CA GLN A 293 -20.35 4.28 -10.44
C GLN A 293 -19.53 4.93 -9.33
N ALA A 294 -19.86 4.66 -8.07
CA ALA A 294 -19.07 5.15 -6.95
C ALA A 294 -19.24 4.24 -5.73
N ALA A 295 -18.20 4.19 -4.91
CA ALA A 295 -18.23 3.55 -3.61
C ALA A 295 -17.70 4.54 -2.56
N LEU A 296 -18.48 4.81 -1.52
CA LEU A 296 -18.11 5.71 -0.43
C LEU A 296 -18.02 4.92 0.85
N ARG A 297 -16.86 4.92 1.50
CA ARG A 297 -16.77 4.56 2.91
C ARG A 297 -16.81 5.83 3.76
N LEU A 298 -17.84 5.96 4.58
CA LEU A 298 -18.10 7.13 5.41
C LEU A 298 -17.99 6.75 6.89
N LYS A 299 -17.17 7.48 7.64
CA LYS A 299 -17.16 7.44 9.10
C LYS A 299 -18.28 8.32 9.65
N GLU A 300 -19.22 7.71 10.38
CA GLU A 300 -20.32 8.38 11.10
C GLU A 300 -20.21 8.08 12.62
N HIS A 301 -21.07 8.69 13.45
CA HIS A 301 -21.01 8.60 14.92
C HIS A 301 -20.99 7.16 15.48
N HIS A 302 -21.63 6.20 14.78
CA HIS A 302 -21.76 4.81 15.23
C HIS A 302 -20.91 3.81 14.41
N GLY A 303 -19.88 4.29 13.71
CA GLY A 303 -18.94 3.43 12.99
C GLY A 303 -18.69 3.88 11.57
N HIS A 304 -18.36 2.93 10.70
CA HIS A 304 -18.18 3.20 9.27
C HIS A 304 -19.27 2.50 8.47
N HIS A 305 -19.82 3.20 7.50
CA HIS A 305 -20.78 2.67 6.55
C HIS A 305 -20.21 2.76 5.13
N THR A 306 -20.42 1.70 4.34
CA THR A 306 -20.06 1.71 2.93
C THR A 306 -21.33 1.84 2.10
N TYR A 307 -21.30 2.77 1.14
CA TYR A 307 -22.39 3.05 0.21
C TYR A 307 -21.92 2.81 -1.21
N PHE A 308 -22.75 2.17 -2.02
CA PHE A 308 -22.54 2.02 -3.45
C PHE A 308 -23.58 2.82 -4.21
N PHE A 309 -23.17 3.55 -5.25
CA PHE A 309 -24.04 4.44 -6.01
C PHE A 309 -24.14 4.00 -7.46
N LYS A 310 -25.34 4.15 -8.02
CA LYS A 310 -25.64 3.89 -9.43
C LYS A 310 -26.93 4.62 -9.84
N SER A 311 -26.87 5.45 -10.86
CA SER A 311 -28.03 6.04 -11.57
C SER A 311 -29.06 6.68 -10.62
N GLY A 312 -28.64 7.68 -9.84
CA GLY A 312 -29.51 8.38 -8.88
C GLY A 312 -29.90 7.56 -7.65
N LYS A 313 -29.34 6.36 -7.48
CA LYS A 313 -29.68 5.42 -6.42
C LYS A 313 -28.45 4.96 -5.65
N TYR A 314 -28.68 4.49 -4.42
CA TYR A 314 -27.61 3.93 -3.60
C TYR A 314 -28.05 2.74 -2.75
N TRP A 315 -27.07 1.90 -2.42
CA TRP A 315 -27.18 0.75 -1.52
C TRP A 315 -26.22 0.91 -0.36
N ARG A 316 -26.62 0.47 0.83
CA ARG A 316 -25.76 0.44 2.02
C ARG A 316 -25.29 -0.98 2.30
N LEU A 317 -23.98 -1.16 2.44
CA LEU A 317 -23.38 -2.43 2.85
C LEU A 317 -23.49 -2.61 4.37
N ASP A 318 -23.97 -3.77 4.80
CA ASP A 318 -23.89 -4.22 6.18
C ASP A 318 -22.44 -4.55 6.52
N SER A 319 -21.92 -3.89 7.55
CA SER A 319 -20.52 -4.01 7.96
C SER A 319 -20.19 -5.31 8.71
N GLN A 320 -21.19 -6.05 9.19
CA GLN A 320 -21.04 -7.36 9.86
C GLN A 320 -21.05 -8.48 8.82
N GLU A 321 -21.98 -8.43 7.87
CA GLU A 321 -22.20 -9.49 6.89
C GLU A 321 -21.42 -9.31 5.57
N ASN A 322 -20.78 -8.14 5.37
CA ASN A 322 -20.17 -7.74 4.08
C ASN A 322 -21.14 -7.95 2.90
N ARG A 323 -22.43 -7.68 3.15
CA ARG A 323 -23.53 -7.83 2.20
C ARG A 323 -24.44 -6.63 2.25
N VAL A 324 -25.07 -6.29 1.15
CA VAL A 324 -26.04 -5.20 1.12
C VAL A 324 -27.26 -5.56 1.97
N ASP A 325 -27.54 -4.73 2.97
CA ASP A 325 -28.58 -4.89 4.01
C ASP A 325 -30.00 -4.77 3.44
N THR A 326 -30.16 -4.17 2.26
CA THR A 326 -31.47 -3.79 1.71
C THR A 326 -31.71 -4.38 0.32
N ALA A 327 -32.86 -5.04 0.15
CA ALA A 327 -33.31 -5.57 -1.14
C ALA A 327 -33.57 -4.48 -2.19
N PHE A 328 -33.78 -3.23 -1.76
CA PHE A 328 -34.11 -2.09 -2.63
C PHE A 328 -33.18 -0.91 -2.41
N PRO A 329 -32.72 -0.25 -3.49
CA PRO A 329 -31.95 0.98 -3.39
C PRO A 329 -32.77 2.14 -2.79
N ARG A 330 -32.06 3.08 -2.18
CA ARG A 330 -32.57 4.41 -1.78
C ARG A 330 -32.22 5.47 -2.84
N SER A 331 -32.95 6.58 -2.83
CA SER A 331 -32.74 7.69 -3.78
C SER A 331 -31.67 8.66 -3.28
N ILE A 332 -30.75 9.07 -4.14
CA ILE A 332 -29.73 10.09 -3.84
C ILE A 332 -30.42 11.42 -3.50
N GLN A 333 -31.41 11.84 -4.30
CA GLN A 333 -32.11 13.12 -4.11
C GLN A 333 -32.88 13.23 -2.79
N GLN A 334 -33.19 12.11 -2.14
CA GLN A 334 -33.90 12.10 -0.86
C GLN A 334 -32.94 12.23 0.33
N ASP A 335 -31.82 11.51 0.31
CA ASP A 335 -30.95 11.35 1.48
C ASP A 335 -29.62 12.16 1.36
N TRP A 336 -29.27 12.61 0.15
CA TRP A 336 -28.04 13.33 -0.20
C TRP A 336 -28.35 14.62 -0.97
N TRP A 337 -29.16 15.49 -0.37
CA TRP A 337 -29.68 16.70 -1.02
C TRP A 337 -28.56 17.59 -1.60
N GLY A 338 -28.70 17.95 -2.88
CA GLY A 338 -27.77 18.81 -3.63
C GLY A 338 -26.68 18.06 -4.39
N ILE A 339 -26.58 16.74 -4.23
CA ILE A 339 -25.69 15.88 -5.02
C ILE A 339 -26.37 15.52 -6.36
N PRO A 340 -25.66 15.56 -7.50
CA PRO A 340 -26.22 15.14 -8.79
C PRO A 340 -26.56 13.64 -8.80
N ASP A 341 -27.51 13.25 -9.65
CA ASP A 341 -27.91 11.83 -9.79
C ASP A 341 -26.80 10.96 -10.40
N GLU A 342 -26.02 11.54 -11.31
CA GLU A 342 -24.90 10.88 -11.97
C GLU A 342 -23.59 11.37 -11.35
N ILE A 343 -22.92 10.48 -10.64
CA ILE A 343 -21.61 10.68 -10.01
C ILE A 343 -20.65 9.61 -10.51
N ASP A 344 -19.37 9.96 -10.62
CA ASP A 344 -18.30 9.08 -11.10
C ASP A 344 -17.40 8.59 -9.96
N ALA A 345 -17.42 9.26 -8.80
CA ALA A 345 -16.69 8.80 -7.63
C ALA A 345 -17.21 9.44 -6.35
N ALA A 346 -16.89 8.83 -5.21
CA ALA A 346 -17.14 9.39 -3.90
C ALA A 346 -16.08 8.95 -2.89
N PHE A 347 -15.66 9.85 -2.01
CA PHE A 347 -14.73 9.52 -0.92
C PHE A 347 -14.98 10.43 0.30
N GLN A 348 -14.44 10.06 1.47
CA GLN A 348 -14.46 10.94 2.64
C GLN A 348 -13.12 11.67 2.75
N ASP A 349 -13.14 12.98 2.89
CA ASP A 349 -11.92 13.77 3.07
C ASP A 349 -11.42 13.78 4.52
N ALA A 350 -10.22 14.34 4.73
CA ALA A 350 -9.58 14.39 6.05
C ALA A 350 -10.36 15.20 7.11
N ASN A 351 -11.26 16.10 6.69
CA ASN A 351 -12.11 16.86 7.59
C ASN A 351 -13.45 16.15 7.88
N GLY A 352 -13.64 14.94 7.34
CA GLY A 352 -14.82 14.11 7.57
C GLY A 352 -16.00 14.39 6.63
N PHE A 353 -15.86 15.29 5.65
CA PHE A 353 -16.91 15.55 4.67
C PHE A 353 -16.93 14.47 3.59
N ALA A 354 -18.12 14.14 3.10
CA ALA A 354 -18.26 13.30 1.91
C ALA A 354 -18.03 14.16 0.67
N VAL A 355 -17.15 13.73 -0.22
CA VAL A 355 -16.86 14.37 -1.49
C VAL A 355 -17.44 13.50 -2.61
N PHE A 356 -18.23 14.10 -3.48
CA PHE A 356 -18.82 13.47 -4.65
C PHE A 356 -18.28 14.12 -5.91
N ILE A 357 -17.83 13.32 -6.88
CA ILE A 357 -17.29 13.80 -8.15
C ILE A 357 -18.28 13.47 -9.26
N SER A 358 -18.50 14.44 -10.14
CA SER A 358 -19.23 14.25 -11.40
C SER A 358 -18.51 15.04 -12.48
N ARG A 359 -18.07 14.32 -13.51
CA ARG A 359 -17.20 14.78 -14.59
C ARG A 359 -15.93 15.43 -14.05
N ARG A 360 -15.79 16.74 -14.27
CA ARG A 360 -14.62 17.54 -13.85
C ARG A 360 -14.90 18.37 -12.60
N GLN A 361 -16.05 18.16 -11.96
CA GLN A 361 -16.53 18.91 -10.81
C GLN A 361 -16.69 18.02 -9.59
N TYR A 362 -16.66 18.62 -8.42
CA TYR A 362 -16.95 17.93 -7.18
C TYR A 362 -17.80 18.77 -6.22
N TRP A 363 -18.57 18.07 -5.40
CA TRP A 363 -19.43 18.60 -4.35
C TRP A 363 -18.91 18.10 -3.01
N ARG A 364 -18.89 18.98 -2.01
CA ARG A 364 -18.55 18.62 -0.64
C ARG A 364 -19.82 18.64 0.21
N PHE A 365 -20.12 17.51 0.82
CA PHE A 365 -21.36 17.25 1.56
C PHE A 365 -21.06 17.06 3.04
N ASP A 366 -21.83 17.76 3.87
CA ASP A 366 -21.80 17.62 5.32
C ASP A 366 -22.70 16.44 5.74
N PRO A 367 -22.11 15.33 6.23
CA PRO A 367 -22.89 14.16 6.63
C PRO A 367 -23.73 14.40 7.90
N VAL A 368 -23.39 15.42 8.70
CA VAL A 368 -24.12 15.80 9.91
C VAL A 368 -25.30 16.71 9.55
N GLN A 369 -25.07 17.77 8.78
CA GLN A 369 -26.12 18.71 8.37
C GLN A 369 -26.96 18.21 7.19
N ARG A 370 -26.54 17.11 6.54
CA ARG A 370 -27.22 16.48 5.39
C ARG A 370 -27.43 17.45 4.22
N LYS A 371 -26.42 18.26 3.91
CA LYS A 371 -26.44 19.20 2.78
C LYS A 371 -25.07 19.41 2.16
N VAL A 372 -25.07 19.80 0.89
CA VAL A 372 -23.87 20.33 0.22
C VAL A 372 -23.46 21.67 0.85
N LEU A 373 -22.15 21.86 1.02
CA LEU A 373 -21.58 23.11 1.52
C LEU A 373 -21.72 24.24 0.49
N GLU A 374 -21.82 25.48 0.97
CA GLU A 374 -21.83 26.65 0.09
C GLU A 374 -20.51 26.77 -0.69
N GLY A 375 -20.58 27.29 -1.92
CA GLY A 375 -19.42 27.43 -2.81
C GLY A 375 -19.08 26.19 -3.65
N TYR A 376 -19.94 25.17 -3.64
CA TYR A 376 -19.83 23.98 -4.48
C TYR A 376 -20.93 23.96 -5.58
N PRO A 377 -20.66 23.35 -6.76
CA PRO A 377 -19.47 22.56 -7.10
C PRO A 377 -18.21 23.38 -7.37
N ARG A 378 -17.05 22.73 -7.24
CA ARG A 378 -15.72 23.25 -7.62
C ARG A 378 -15.04 22.31 -8.62
N TYR A 379 -13.98 22.77 -9.28
CA TYR A 379 -13.26 21.98 -10.28
C TYR A 379 -12.18 21.09 -9.66
N VAL A 380 -12.19 19.82 -10.04
CA VAL A 380 -11.22 18.83 -9.54
C VAL A 380 -9.79 19.22 -9.94
N GLY A 381 -9.58 19.58 -11.21
CA GLY A 381 -8.25 19.97 -11.71
C GLY A 381 -7.65 21.15 -10.94
N ALA A 382 -8.43 22.18 -10.63
CA ALA A 382 -7.95 23.35 -9.92
C ALA A 382 -7.56 23.02 -8.47
N ASP A 383 -8.43 22.31 -7.75
CA ASP A 383 -8.26 22.14 -6.30
C ASP A 383 -7.37 20.96 -5.90
N PHE A 384 -7.29 19.91 -6.71
CA PHE A 384 -6.48 18.72 -6.42
C PHE A 384 -5.17 18.66 -7.21
N PHE A 385 -5.12 19.29 -8.39
CA PHE A 385 -3.98 19.20 -9.30
C PHE A 385 -3.31 20.55 -9.61
N GLY A 386 -3.79 21.66 -9.04
CA GLY A 386 -3.19 22.98 -9.22
C GLY A 386 -3.34 23.54 -10.64
N CYS A 387 -4.32 23.04 -11.40
CA CYS A 387 -4.57 23.50 -12.75
C CYS A 387 -5.13 24.92 -12.76
N SER A 388 -4.90 25.64 -13.85
CA SER A 388 -5.60 26.90 -14.09
C SER A 388 -7.11 26.63 -14.23
N MET A 389 -7.93 27.54 -13.69
CA MET A 389 -9.38 27.46 -13.86
C MET A 389 -9.72 27.44 -15.37
N PRO A 390 -10.61 26.55 -15.81
CA PRO A 390 -11.02 26.46 -17.21
C PRO A 390 -11.80 27.69 -17.69
#